data_AF-A0AAD7CWF7-F1
#
_entry.id   AF-A0AAD7CWF7-F1
#
_cell.length_a   1.000
_cell.length_b   1.000
_cell.length_c   1.000
_cell.angle_alpha   90.00
_cell.angle_beta   90.00
_cell.angle_gamma   90.00
#
_symmetry.space_group_name_H-M   'P 1'
#
loop_
_entity.id
_entity.type
_entity.pdbx_description
1 polymer ?
#
loop_
_entity_poly.entity_id
_entity_poly.type
_entity_poly.pdbx_seq_one_letter_code
_entity_poly.pdbx_strand_id
1 'polypeptide(L)' 'IRRSSFAVVHSTTIALPAWRKACETHNKRIRLIPRDVRTRWNSLYDMLVVALEYREVVNSLTSDRSL' A
#
# COMPACT_ATOMS: atom_id res chain seq x y z
N ILE A 1 -5.22 -5.09 2.39
CA ILE A 1 -3.75 -5.11 2.18
C ILE A 1 -3.35 -5.80 0.87
N ARG A 2 -3.47 -7.13 0.66
CA ARG A 2 -3.06 -7.78 -0.61
C ARG A 2 -3.69 -7.16 -1.88
N ARG A 3 -5.01 -6.92 -1.84
CA ARG A 3 -5.71 -6.26 -2.95
C ARG A 3 -5.27 -4.81 -3.11
N SER A 4 -5.09 -4.09 -2.00
CA SER A 4 -4.60 -2.71 -1.96
C SER A 4 -3.18 -2.59 -2.52
N SER A 5 -2.25 -3.48 -2.12
CA SER A 5 -0.88 -3.52 -2.64
C SER A 5 -0.87 -3.85 -4.12
N PHE A 6 -1.71 -4.80 -4.55
CA PHE A 6 -1.87 -5.11 -5.97
C PHE A 6 -2.37 -3.88 -6.75
N ALA A 7 -3.41 -3.21 -6.26
CA ALA A 7 -3.97 -2.01 -6.88
C ALA A 7 -2.95 -0.86 -6.94
N VAL A 8 -2.23 -0.57 -5.87
CA VAL A 8 -1.20 0.50 -5.84
C VAL A 8 -0.04 0.19 -6.79
N VAL A 9 0.35 -1.08 -6.92
CA VAL A 9 1.44 -1.49 -7.82
C VAL A 9 1.02 -1.46 -9.30
N HIS A 10 -0.24 -1.79 -9.62
CA HIS A 10 -0.70 -1.95 -11.01
C HIS A 10 -1.56 -0.79 -11.54
N SER A 11 -2.13 0.05 -10.66
CA SER A 11 -2.88 1.25 -11.02
C SER A 11 -2.04 2.49 -10.75
N THR A 12 -1.21 2.84 -11.75
CA THR A 12 -0.29 3.98 -11.69
C THR A 12 -0.98 5.34 -11.77
N THR A 13 -2.22 5.38 -12.28
CA THR A 13 -2.94 6.63 -12.55
C THR A 13 -3.87 7.05 -11.41
N ILE A 14 -4.43 6.10 -10.66
CA ILE A 14 -5.44 6.38 -9.63
C ILE A 14 -4.93 5.98 -8.24
N ALA A 15 -4.55 4.70 -8.07
CA ALA A 15 -4.17 4.19 -6.77
C ALA A 15 -2.78 4.69 -6.32
N LEU A 16 -1.82 4.78 -7.23
CA LEU A 16 -0.47 5.25 -6.91
C LEU A 16 -0.42 6.73 -6.50
N PRO A 17 -1.10 7.68 -7.17
CA PRO A 17 -1.16 9.07 -6.72
C PRO A 17 -1.91 9.22 -5.38
N ALA A 18 -3.02 8.50 -5.20
CA ALA A 18 -3.73 8.47 -3.92
C ALA A 18 -2.82 7.95 -2.79
N TRP A 19 -2.02 6.90 -3.05
CA TRP A 19 -1.03 6.39 -2.10
C TRP A 19 0.04 7.41 -1.74
N ARG A 20 0.57 8.14 -2.72
CA ARG A 20 1.56 9.20 -2.48
C ARG A 20 0.98 10.32 -1.61
N LYS A 21 -0.23 10.78 -1.94
CA LYS A 21 -0.92 11.83 -1.18
C LYS A 21 -1.20 11.40 0.27
N ALA A 22 -1.62 10.15 0.47
CA ALA A 22 -1.83 9.60 1.80
C ALA A 22 -0.49 9.46 2.57
N CYS A 23 0.59 9.04 1.92
CA CYS A 23 1.92 9.02 2.53
C CYS A 23 2.37 10.42 2.99
N GLU A 24 2.18 11.45 2.16
CA GLU A 24 2.50 12.83 2.50
C GLU A 24 1.66 13.35 3.68
N THR A 25 0.35 13.06 3.68
CA THR A 25 -0.58 13.47 4.74
C THR A 25 -0.19 12.88 6.10
N HIS A 26 0.27 11.62 6.12
CA HIS A 26 0.71 10.94 7.33
C HIS A 26 2.22 11.09 7.61
N ASN A 27 2.91 11.98 6.88
CA ASN A 27 4.34 12.23 6.99
C ASN A 27 5.21 10.95 6.92
N LYS A 28 4.76 9.97 6.13
CA LYS A 28 5.48 8.70 5.88
C LYS A 28 6.33 8.84 4.63
N ARG A 29 7.49 8.20 4.64
CA ARG A 29 8.35 8.13 3.46
C ARG A 29 7.57 7.48 2.31
N ILE A 30 7.54 8.16 1.15
CA ILE A 30 6.92 7.65 -0.06
C ILE A 30 7.72 6.43 -0.54
N ARG A 31 7.21 5.24 -0.22
CA ARG A 31 7.72 3.96 -0.72
C ARG A 31 6.56 3.13 -1.26
N LEU A 32 6.85 2.23 -2.19
CA LEU A 32 5.85 1.31 -2.73
C LEU A 32 5.58 0.20 -1.70
N ILE A 33 4.32 -0.19 -1.50
CA ILE A 33 4.00 -1.38 -0.69
C ILE A 33 4.51 -2.63 -1.41
N PRO A 34 5.20 -3.55 -0.71
CA PRO A 34 5.55 -4.85 -1.27
C PRO A 34 4.28 -5.61 -1.68
N ARG A 35 4.29 -6.20 -2.88
CA ARG A 35 3.25 -7.15 -3.26
C ARG A 35 3.61 -8.56 -2.79
N ASP A 36 2.59 -9.35 -2.52
CA ASP A 36 2.75 -10.78 -2.28
C ASP A 36 3.15 -11.49 -3.58
N VAL A 37 4.22 -12.29 -3.55
CA VAL A 37 4.79 -12.98 -4.73
C VAL A 37 5.01 -14.45 -4.38
N ARG A 38 4.31 -15.36 -5.09
CA ARG A 38 4.35 -16.81 -4.82
C ARG A 38 5.74 -17.44 -4.83
N THR A 39 6.69 -16.88 -5.59
CA THR A 39 8.06 -17.40 -5.70
C THR A 39 9.00 -16.88 -4.61
N ARG A 40 8.55 -15.96 -3.75
CA ARG A 40 9.36 -15.43 -2.64
C ARG A 40 8.80 -15.95 -1.32
N TRP A 41 9.63 -16.68 -0.59
CA TRP A 41 9.24 -17.34 0.67
C TRP A 41 8.72 -16.38 1.75
N ASN A 42 9.21 -15.14 1.78
CA ASN A 42 8.88 -14.17 2.83
C ASN A 42 8.03 -12.98 2.36
N SER A 43 7.49 -12.99 1.14
CA SER A 43 6.75 -11.82 0.62
C SER A 43 5.53 -11.45 1.44
N LEU A 44 4.83 -12.45 1.99
CA LEU A 44 3.67 -12.22 2.83
C LEU A 44 4.06 -11.54 4.14
N TYR A 45 5.14 -12.02 4.76
CA TYR A 45 5.68 -11.45 6.00
C TYR A 45 6.12 -9.99 5.78
N ASP A 46 6.95 -9.75 4.75
CA ASP A 46 7.43 -8.41 4.42
C ASP A 46 6.27 -7.45 4.15
N MET A 47 5.25 -7.90 3.40
CA MET A 47 4.05 -7.10 3.14
C MET A 47 3.28 -6.78 4.42
N LEU A 48 3.16 -7.72 5.36
CA LEU A 48 2.47 -7.48 6.64
C LEU A 48 3.24 -6.51 7.53
N VAL A 49 4.58 -6.62 7.60
CA VAL A 49 5.44 -5.68 8.33
C VAL A 49 5.23 -4.26 7.79
N VAL A 50 5.27 -4.10 6.46
CA VAL A 50 5.01 -2.80 5.83
C VAL A 50 3.59 -2.31 6.09
N ALA A 51 2.60 -3.19 6.05
CA ALA A 51 1.21 -2.82 6.27
C ALA A 51 0.93 -2.36 7.71
N LEU A 52 1.66 -2.89 8.70
CA LEU A 52 1.62 -2.41 10.08
C LEU A 52 2.28 -1.04 10.21
N GLU A 53 3.45 -0.84 9.61
CA GLU A 53 4.17 0.44 9.64
C GLU A 53 3.40 1.58 8.94
N TYR A 54 2.64 1.25 7.89
CA TYR A 54 1.84 2.16 7.07
C TYR A 54 0.33 2.00 7.31
N ARG A 55 -0.08 1.47 8.47
CA ARG A 55 -1.48 1.16 8.78
C ARG A 55 -2.40 2.37 8.58
N GLU A 56 -1.96 3.56 8.98
CA GLU A 56 -2.73 4.81 8.84
C GLU A 56 -2.95 5.19 7.38
N VAL A 57 -1.91 5.09 6.55
CA VAL A 57 -1.96 5.34 5.11
C VAL A 57 -2.90 4.35 4.42
N VAL A 58 -2.79 3.06 4.77
CA VAL A 58 -3.67 2.00 4.25
C VAL A 58 -5.12 2.25 4.68
N ASN A 59 -5.35 2.61 5.94
CA ASN A 59 -6.69 2.91 6.44
C ASN A 59 -7.31 4.12 5.74
N SER A 60 -6.54 5.19 5.52
CA SER A 60 -6.98 6.38 4.78
C SER A 60 -7.46 6.00 3.36
N LEU A 61 -6.65 5.22 2.64
CA LEU A 61 -7.00 4.74 1.29
C LEU A 61 -8.17 3.77 1.24
N THR A 62 -8.37 2.96 2.28
CA THR A 62 -9.46 1.97 2.32
C THR A 62 -10.75 2.57 2.89
N SER A 63 -10.64 3.67 3.64
CA SER A 63 -11.75 4.44 4.19
C SER A 63 -12.38 5.34 3.12
N ASP A 64 -11.59 5.81 2.15
CA ASP A 64 -12.10 6.33 0.88
C ASP A 64 -12.69 5.16 0.07
N ARG A 65 -13.92 4.77 0.41
CA ARG A 65 -14.73 3.76 -0.31
C ARG A 65 -15.09 4.15 -1.76
N SER A 66 -14.51 5.22 -2.30
CA SER A 66 -14.70 5.66 -3.69
C SER A 66 -13.72 5.03 -4.69
N LEU A 67 -12.90 4.05 -4.26
CA LEU A 67 -11.93 3.33 -5.09
C LEU A 67 -12.17 1.81 -5.09
#